data_AF-A0A3S0BP59-F1
#
_entry.id   AF-A0A3S0BP59-F1
#
_cell.length_a   1.000
_cell.length_b   1.000
_cell.length_c   1.000
_cell.angle_alpha   90.00
_cell.angle_beta   90.00
_cell.angle_gamma   90.00
#
_symmetry.space_group_name_H-M   'P 1'
#
loop_
_entity.id
_entity.type
_entity.pdbx_description
1 polymer ?
#
loop_
_entity_poly.entity_id
_entity_poly.type
_entity_poly.pdbx_seq_one_letter_code
_entity_poly.pdbx_strand_id
1 'polypeptide(L)'
;MNQSSSSLKPPVLTFHVQARMRQRGLRADDIELIRRCGDPVTEGFVVTTKAVQRARAELQRLERLAGLAVIEIDNTVITVYRADKARVRRLKSR
;
A
#
# COMPACT_ATOMS: atom_id res chain seq x y z
N MET A 1 -4.31 -13.65 10.75
CA MET A 1 -3.10 -13.34 9.95
C MET A 1 -3.05 -11.82 9.82
N ASN A 2 -2.48 -11.17 10.82
CA ASN A 2 -2.47 -9.72 10.94
C ASN A 2 -1.37 -9.17 10.04
N GLN A 3 -1.76 -8.52 8.95
CA GLN A 3 -0.87 -7.56 8.30
C GLN A 3 -0.94 -6.28 9.14
N SER A 4 -0.27 -6.33 10.29
CA SER A 4 0.18 -5.14 11.00
C SER A 4 0.85 -4.25 9.96
N SER A 5 0.41 -3.00 9.89
CA SER A 5 1.02 -1.92 9.15
C SER A 5 2.53 -1.95 9.44
N SER A 6 3.30 -2.62 8.58
CA SER A 6 4.73 -2.73 8.81
C SER A 6 5.28 -1.34 8.53
N SER A 7 5.59 -0.62 9.61
CA SER A 7 6.44 0.55 9.60
C SER A 7 7.83 0.11 9.15
N LEU A 8 7.96 -0.21 7.85
CA LEU A 8 9.23 -0.46 7.21
C LEU A 8 10.02 0.84 7.36
N LYS A 9 11.13 0.76 8.09
CA LYS A 9 12.09 1.84 8.16
C LYS A 9 12.41 2.31 6.73
N PRO A 10 12.37 3.62 6.43
CA PRO A 10 12.68 4.11 5.10
C PRO A 10 14.08 3.65 4.70
N PRO A 11 14.29 3.23 3.43
CA PRO A 11 15.58 2.74 3.00
C PRO A 11 16.63 3.85 3.10
N VAL A 12 17.83 3.49 3.57
CA VAL A 12 18.97 4.41 3.56
C VAL A 12 19.47 4.52 2.13
N LEU A 13 19.39 5.71 1.54
CA LEU A 13 19.84 5.96 0.17
C LEU A 13 21.29 6.43 0.16
N THR A 14 22.15 5.73 -0.56
CA THR A 14 23.51 6.18 -0.82
C THR A 14 23.52 7.35 -1.80
N PHE A 15 24.61 8.14 -1.83
CA PHE A 15 24.77 9.24 -2.78
C PHE A 15 24.63 8.78 -4.24
N HIS A 16 25.20 7.62 -4.58
CA HIS A 16 25.09 7.01 -5.91
C HIS A 16 23.64 6.71 -6.29
N VAL A 17 22.86 6.16 -5.36
CA VAL A 17 21.43 5.88 -5.58
C VAL A 17 20.66 7.17 -5.77
N GLN A 18 20.89 8.19 -4.94
CA GLN A 18 20.23 9.49 -5.06
C GLN A 18 20.50 10.15 -6.43
N ALA A 19 21.76 10.14 -6.89
CA ALA A 19 22.11 10.67 -8.20
C ALA A 19 21.41 9.91 -9.35
N ARG A 20 21.40 8.58 -9.28
CA ARG A 20 20.75 7.72 -10.28
C ARG A 20 19.23 7.86 -10.30
N MET A 21 18.61 8.07 -9.13
CA MET A 21 17.17 8.35 -9.04
C MET A 21 16.84 9.67 -9.74
N ARG A 22 17.60 10.74 -9.47
CA ARG A 22 17.42 12.05 -10.15
C ARG A 22 17.54 11.93 -11.67
N GLN A 23 18.56 11.23 -12.16
CA GLN A 23 18.76 11.01 -13.61
C GLN A 23 17.60 10.24 -14.27
N ARG A 24 16.84 9.46 -13.50
CA ARG A 24 15.72 8.65 -13.99
C ARG A 24 14.35 9.20 -13.62
N GLY A 25 14.31 10.41 -13.04
CA GLY A 25 13.07 11.06 -12.61
C GLY A 25 12.36 10.34 -11.46
N LEU A 26 13.06 9.53 -10.66
CA LEU A 26 12.49 8.78 -9.54
C LEU A 26 12.53 9.59 -8.24
N ARG A 27 11.46 9.47 -7.45
CA ARG A 27 11.27 10.02 -6.11
C ARG A 27 11.45 8.93 -5.05
N ALA A 28 11.64 9.33 -3.80
CA ALA A 28 11.72 8.39 -2.67
C ALA A 28 10.48 7.50 -2.57
N ASP A 29 9.29 8.07 -2.77
CA ASP A 29 8.02 7.33 -2.73
C ASP A 29 7.91 6.26 -3.83
N ASP A 30 8.61 6.42 -4.95
CA ASP A 30 8.65 5.40 -6.00
C ASP A 30 9.36 4.14 -5.54
N ILE A 31 10.37 4.25 -4.65
CA ILE A 31 11.05 3.09 -4.09
C ILE A 31 10.09 2.29 -3.21
N GLU A 32 9.29 2.96 -2.40
CA GLU A 32 8.30 2.28 -1.55
C GLU A 32 7.20 1.63 -2.40
N LEU A 33 6.76 2.29 -3.47
CA LEU A 33 5.82 1.71 -4.42
C LEU A 33 6.40 0.46 -5.11
N ILE A 34 7.67 0.49 -5.50
CA ILE A 34 8.38 -0.68 -6.08
C ILE A 34 8.46 -1.81 -5.06
N ARG A 35 8.77 -1.54 -3.78
CA ARG A 35 8.81 -2.57 -2.72
C ARG A 35 7.44 -3.19 -2.45
N ARG A 36 6.38 -2.38 -2.47
CA ARG A 36 5.01 -2.83 -2.18
C ARG A 36 4.40 -3.63 -3.33
N CYS A 37 4.63 -3.20 -4.57
CA CYS A 37 3.92 -3.74 -5.73
C CYS A 37 4.80 -4.63 -6.62
N GLY A 38 6.13 -4.49 -6.58
CA GLY A 38 7.06 -5.26 -7.40
C GLY A 38 7.14 -6.72 -6.99
N ASP A 39 7.63 -7.54 -7.92
CA ASP A 39 7.95 -8.94 -7.63
C ASP A 39 9.29 -9.01 -6.88
N PRO A 40 9.37 -9.72 -5.74
CA PRO A 40 10.62 -9.90 -5.03
C PRO A 40 11.57 -10.78 -5.85
N VAL A 41 12.84 -10.38 -5.88
CA VAL A 41 13.96 -11.13 -6.48
C VAL A 41 15.06 -11.24 -5.44
N THR A 42 16.10 -12.05 -5.70
CA THR A 42 17.15 -12.40 -4.73
C THR A 42 17.70 -11.21 -3.93
N GLU A 43 17.91 -10.06 -4.56
CA GLU A 43 18.48 -8.87 -3.92
C GLU A 43 17.63 -7.60 -4.08
N GLY A 44 16.33 -7.73 -4.31
CA GLY A 44 15.48 -6.54 -4.47
C GLY A 44 14.10 -6.81 -5.02
N PHE A 45 13.60 -5.83 -5.77
CA PHE A 45 12.24 -5.83 -6.31
C PHE A 45 12.27 -5.34 -7.75
N VAL A 46 11.47 -5.97 -8.61
CA VAL A 46 11.32 -5.58 -10.01
C VAL A 46 9.84 -5.39 -10.32
N VAL A 47 9.50 -4.25 -10.93
CA VAL A 47 8.14 -4.01 -11.42
C VAL A 47 8.01 -4.61 -12.81
N THR A 48 7.48 -5.84 -12.86
CA THR A 48 7.14 -6.52 -14.11
C THR A 48 5.77 -6.07 -14.63
N THR A 49 5.45 -6.33 -15.89
CA THR A 49 4.07 -6.12 -16.41
C THR A 49 3.04 -6.89 -15.59
N LYS A 50 3.37 -8.09 -15.10
CA LYS A 50 2.50 -8.90 -14.23
C LYS A 50 2.27 -8.23 -12.87
N ALA A 51 3.31 -7.66 -12.27
CA ALA A 51 3.21 -6.87 -11.05
C ALA A 51 2.26 -5.67 -11.24
N VAL A 52 2.38 -4.95 -12.35
CA VAL A 52 1.48 -3.83 -12.68
C VAL A 52 0.03 -4.28 -12.82
N GLN A 53 -0.23 -5.39 -13.52
CA GLN A 53 -1.60 -5.90 -13.67
C GLN A 53 -2.21 -6.33 -12.33
N ARG A 54 -1.41 -6.95 -11.46
CA ARG A 54 -1.84 -7.30 -10.10
C ARG A 54 -2.23 -6.07 -9.29
N ALA A 55 -1.38 -5.04 -9.30
CA ALA A 55 -1.64 -3.78 -8.61
C ALA A 55 -2.90 -3.07 -9.16
N ARG A 56 -3.14 -3.12 -10.47
CA ARG A 56 -4.36 -2.59 -11.10
C ARG A 56 -5.61 -3.34 -10.68
N ALA A 57 -5.57 -4.67 -10.67
CA ALA A 57 -6.69 -5.49 -10.22
C ALA A 57 -7.01 -5.24 -8.74
N GLU A 58 -5.99 -5.05 -7.91
CA GLU A 58 -6.15 -4.67 -6.51
C GLU A 58 -6.77 -3.28 -6.36
N LEU A 59 -6.31 -2.28 -7.13
CA LEU A 59 -6.89 -0.95 -7.14
C LEU A 59 -8.37 -0.98 -7.53
N GLN A 60 -8.73 -1.71 -8.60
CA GLN A 60 -10.12 -1.86 -9.02
C GLN A 60 -10.98 -2.52 -7.92
N ARG A 61 -10.42 -3.50 -7.20
CA ARG A 61 -11.10 -4.11 -6.04
C ARG A 61 -11.29 -3.09 -4.92
N LEU A 62 -10.27 -2.27 -4.62
CA LEU A 62 -10.33 -1.23 -3.59
C LEU A 62 -11.38 -0.16 -3.92
N GLU A 63 -11.47 0.26 -5.18
CA GLU A 63 -12.51 1.19 -5.65
C GLU A 63 -13.91 0.65 -5.37
N ARG A 64 -14.15 -0.64 -5.63
CA ARG A 64 -15.44 -1.29 -5.32
C ARG A 64 -15.73 -1.29 -3.81
N LEU A 65 -14.70 -1.42 -2.99
CA LEU A 65 -14.81 -1.46 -1.53
C LEU A 65 -14.89 -0.05 -0.89
N ALA A 66 -14.71 1.02 -1.66
CA ALA A 66 -14.73 2.37 -1.14
C ALA A 66 -16.04 2.69 -0.40
N GLY A 67 -15.91 3.10 0.86
CA GLY A 67 -17.04 3.42 1.74
C GLY A 67 -17.60 2.22 2.52
N LEU A 68 -17.05 1.02 2.36
CA LEU A 68 -17.30 -0.07 3.30
C LEU A 68 -16.45 0.11 4.56
N ALA A 69 -17.02 -0.26 5.70
CA ALA A 69 -16.33 -0.35 6.98
C ALA A 69 -16.37 -1.79 7.47
N VAL A 70 -15.27 -2.25 8.05
CA VAL A 70 -15.16 -3.53 8.74
C VAL A 70 -14.90 -3.21 10.21
N ILE A 71 -15.71 -3.76 11.11
CA ILE A 71 -15.51 -3.64 12.56
C ILE A 71 -14.99 -4.98 13.06
N GLU A 72 -13.86 -4.93 13.78
CA GLU A 72 -13.13 -6.09 14.28
C GLU A 72 -12.80 -5.87 15.76
N ILE A 73 -12.91 -6.93 16.56
CA ILE A 73 -12.49 -6.96 17.97
C ILE A 73 -11.70 -8.26 18.16
N ASP A 74 -10.50 -8.18 18.73
CA ASP A 74 -9.65 -9.35 19.00
C ASP A 74 -9.48 -10.27 17.79
N ASN A 75 -9.23 -9.68 16.61
CA ASN A 75 -9.09 -10.40 15.33
C ASN A 75 -10.34 -11.18 14.87
N THR A 76 -11.50 -10.86 15.45
CA THR A 76 -12.81 -11.39 15.05
C THR A 76 -13.61 -10.30 14.34
N VAL A 77 -13.98 -10.54 13.08
CA VAL A 77 -14.83 -9.61 12.31
C VAL A 77 -16.25 -9.67 12.86
N ILE A 78 -16.71 -8.56 13.43
CA ILE A 78 -18.03 -8.43 14.04
C ILE A 78 -19.08 -8.03 12.99
N THR A 79 -18.75 -7.07 12.11
CA THR A 79 -19.68 -6.63 11.06
C THR A 79 -18.96 -5.96 9.89
N VAL A 80 -19.62 -5.99 8.72
CA VAL A 80 -19.23 -5.27 7.51
C VAL A 80 -20.45 -4.52 6.99
N TYR A 81 -20.32 -3.22 6.75
CA TYR A 81 -21.43 -2.40 6.26
C TYR A 81 -20.95 -1.23 5.40
N ARG A 82 -21.86 -0.63 4.62
CA ARG A 82 -21.57 0.61 3.89
C ARG A 82 -21.76 1.81 4.81
N ALA A 83 -20.67 2.51 5.11
CA ALA A 83 -20.70 3.69 5.97
C ALA A 83 -21.10 4.94 5.16
N ASP A 84 -22.09 5.68 5.67
CA ASP A 84 -22.41 7.01 5.14
C ASP A 84 -21.32 8.04 5.50
N LYS A 85 -21.37 9.20 4.84
CA LYS A 85 -20.36 10.26 5.02
C LYS A 85 -20.28 10.77 6.47
N ALA A 86 -21.41 10.85 7.18
CA ALA A 86 -21.46 11.33 8.56
C ALA A 86 -20.79 10.33 9.52
N ARG A 87 -20.98 9.03 9.29
CA ARG A 87 -20.41 7.95 10.09
C ARG A 87 -18.94 7.72 9.79
N VAL A 88 -18.50 7.84 8.53
CA VAL A 88 -17.07 7.84 8.18
C VAL A 88 -16.33 8.94 8.94
N ARG A 89 -16.91 10.15 9.02
CA ARG A 89 -16.30 11.26 9.78
C ARG A 89 -16.18 10.93 11.28
N ARG A 90 -17.23 10.36 11.88
CA ARG A 90 -17.21 9.94 13.31
C ARG A 90 -16.20 8.82 13.58
N LEU A 91 -16.03 7.89 12.65
CA LEU A 91 -15.06 6.80 12.78
C LEU A 91 -13.62 7.30 12.66
N LYS A 92 -13.35 8.29 11.81
CA LYS A 92 -12.02 8.89 11.65
C LYS A 92 -11.61 9.82 12.79
N SER A 93 -12.57 10.33 13.56
CA SER A 93 -12.32 11.25 14.69
C SER A 93 -12.12 10.55 16.03
N ARG A 94 -12.11 9.21 16.04
CA ARG A 94 -11.78 8.36 17.19
C ARG A 94 -10.40 7.77 16.96
#